data_AF-A0A6N2D6A5-F1
#
_entry.id   AF-A0A6N2D6A5-F1
#
_cell.length_a   1.000
_cell.length_b   1.000
_cell.length_c   1.000
_cell.angle_alpha   90.00
_cell.angle_beta   90.00
_cell.angle_gamma   90.00
#
_symmetry.space_group_name_H-M   'P 1'
#
loop_
_entity.id
_entity.type
_entity.pdbx_description
1 polymer ?
#
loop_
_entity_poly.entity_id
_entity_poly.type
_entity_poly.pdbx_seq_one_letter_code
_entity_poly.pdbx_strand_id
1 'polypeptide(L)'
;MTAPMAHIAPHPFYLRDDYIEASAWEGTLRSASGHKLLVLPEELIIGVHRATEHETGKALPLIMTGCGRQWGERLVRRWEQEWTHFYGHALADADFTAFETWLRLLFEHQGWGHLELEFGLEDEGLLEFRLRRSVFARLLADSPFDTVCHIFAGLLAAMTSRFAETELDAIEIACERSGAPCCRFIVAVPERVESARALALDGASSEQLLAELRKPR
;
A
#
# COMPACT_ATOMS: atom_id res chain seq x y z
N MET A 1 -35.38 -14.81 -1.99
CA MET A 1 -34.40 -15.91 -1.95
C MET A 1 -33.04 -15.31 -2.22
N THR A 2 -32.31 -14.97 -1.18
CA THR A 2 -30.92 -14.52 -1.27
C THR A 2 -30.05 -15.74 -1.58
N ALA A 3 -29.30 -15.69 -2.68
CA ALA A 3 -28.32 -16.73 -2.97
C ALA A 3 -27.31 -16.79 -1.81
N PRO A 4 -26.88 -17.98 -1.37
CA PRO A 4 -25.80 -18.07 -0.41
C PRO A 4 -24.57 -17.40 -1.04
N MET A 5 -23.95 -16.44 -0.32
CA MET A 5 -22.67 -15.88 -0.72
C MET A 5 -21.70 -17.05 -0.86
N ALA A 6 -21.37 -17.38 -2.11
CA ALA A 6 -20.40 -18.41 -2.39
C ALA A 6 -19.11 -17.99 -1.71
N HIS A 7 -18.55 -18.87 -0.87
CA HIS A 7 -17.21 -18.69 -0.36
C HIS A 7 -16.29 -18.66 -1.59
N ILE A 8 -15.89 -17.45 -2.00
CA ILE A 8 -14.99 -17.28 -3.14
C ILE A 8 -13.66 -17.83 -2.64
N ALA A 9 -13.32 -19.05 -3.09
CA ALA A 9 -11.97 -19.56 -2.92
C ALA A 9 -11.01 -18.48 -3.44
N PRO A 10 -9.89 -18.20 -2.77
CA PRO A 10 -8.95 -17.16 -3.20
C PRO A 10 -8.39 -17.54 -4.57
N HIS A 11 -9.09 -17.11 -5.61
CA HIS A 11 -8.70 -17.35 -6.98
C HIS A 11 -7.50 -16.45 -7.23
N PRO A 12 -6.37 -16.99 -7.68
CA PRO A 12 -5.19 -16.20 -7.83
C PRO A 12 -5.24 -15.44 -9.16
N PHE A 13 -6.08 -14.41 -9.24
CA PHE A 13 -6.24 -13.58 -10.45
C PHE A 13 -4.89 -13.11 -11.00
N TYR A 14 -4.00 -12.67 -10.11
CA TYR A 14 -2.63 -12.28 -10.47
C TYR A 14 -1.69 -13.44 -10.78
N LEU A 15 -1.99 -14.69 -10.41
CA LEU A 15 -1.16 -15.86 -10.75
C LEU A 15 -1.62 -16.56 -12.03
N ARG A 16 -2.55 -15.97 -12.79
CA ARG A 16 -2.93 -16.51 -14.10
C ARG A 16 -1.83 -16.24 -15.11
N ASP A 17 -1.56 -17.23 -15.97
CA ASP A 17 -0.58 -17.11 -17.06
C ASP A 17 -0.95 -16.02 -18.07
N ASP A 18 -2.24 -15.67 -18.18
CA ASP A 18 -2.77 -14.64 -19.08
C ASP A 18 -2.96 -13.27 -18.40
N TYR A 19 -2.54 -13.10 -17.13
CA TYR A 19 -2.71 -11.81 -16.45
C TYR A 19 -1.91 -10.69 -17.13
N ILE A 20 -0.74 -10.99 -17.71
CA ILE A 20 0.08 -10.02 -18.45
C ILE A 20 0.06 -10.37 -19.94
N GLU A 21 -0.52 -9.47 -20.73
CA GLU A 21 -0.48 -9.52 -22.20
C GLU A 21 0.64 -8.62 -22.70
N ALA A 22 1.66 -9.21 -23.33
CA ALA A 22 2.79 -8.49 -23.91
C ALA A 22 2.71 -8.48 -25.44
N SER A 23 2.78 -7.29 -26.03
CA SER A 23 2.96 -7.11 -27.47
C SER A 23 4.28 -6.44 -27.74
N ALA A 24 5.26 -7.21 -28.22
CA ALA A 24 6.57 -6.69 -28.59
C ALA A 24 6.49 -5.73 -29.79
N TRP A 25 5.55 -5.96 -30.71
CA TRP A 25 5.34 -5.10 -31.87
C TRP A 25 4.76 -3.74 -31.48
N GLU A 26 3.80 -3.72 -30.56
CA GLU A 26 3.20 -2.47 -30.08
C GLU A 26 3.99 -1.80 -28.94
N GLY A 27 4.97 -2.51 -28.38
CA GLY A 27 5.73 -2.07 -27.21
C GLY A 27 4.85 -1.91 -25.96
N THR A 28 3.80 -2.74 -25.83
CA THR A 28 2.83 -2.62 -24.73
C THR A 28 2.84 -3.83 -23.82
N LEU A 29 2.64 -3.56 -22.54
CA LEU A 29 2.22 -4.53 -21.54
C LEU A 29 0.83 -4.15 -21.05
N ARG A 30 -0.08 -5.11 -20.97
CA ARG A 30 -1.45 -4.91 -20.49
C ARG A 30 -1.81 -5.96 -19.45
N SER A 31 -2.71 -5.63 -18.53
CA SER A 31 -3.37 -6.64 -17.72
C SER A 31 -4.41 -7.39 -18.56
N ALA A 32 -4.87 -8.56 -18.10
CA ALA A 32 -6.00 -9.29 -18.69
C ALA A 32 -7.27 -8.42 -18.84
N SER A 33 -7.40 -7.37 -18.04
CA SER A 33 -8.51 -6.40 -18.09
C SER A 33 -8.22 -5.19 -19.00
N GLY A 34 -7.11 -5.21 -19.73
CA GLY A 34 -6.72 -4.20 -20.73
C GLY A 34 -5.94 -2.98 -20.18
N HIS A 35 -5.64 -2.92 -18.88
CA HIS A 35 -4.92 -1.80 -18.28
C HIS A 35 -3.44 -1.81 -18.66
N LYS A 36 -2.89 -0.67 -19.05
CA LYS A 36 -1.45 -0.56 -19.35
C LYS A 36 -0.61 -0.81 -18.11
N LEU A 37 0.41 -1.65 -18.26
CA LEU A 37 1.42 -1.94 -17.27
C LEU A 37 2.76 -1.33 -17.70
N LEU A 38 3.57 -0.95 -16.72
CA LEU A 38 4.92 -0.45 -16.93
C LEU A 38 5.89 -1.27 -16.09
N VAL A 39 6.97 -1.73 -16.71
CA VAL A 39 8.13 -2.27 -16.00
C VAL A 39 9.11 -1.13 -15.84
N LEU A 40 9.46 -0.82 -14.60
CA LEU A 40 10.37 0.28 -14.29
C LEU A 40 11.73 -0.31 -13.87
N PRO A 41 12.84 0.16 -14.45
CA PRO A 41 14.16 -0.21 -13.94
C PRO A 41 14.34 0.38 -12.53
N GLU A 42 15.07 -0.34 -11.67
CA GLU A 42 15.31 0.06 -10.29
C GLU A 42 15.95 1.46 -10.21
N GLU A 43 16.87 1.76 -11.12
CA GLU A 43 17.54 3.06 -11.24
C GLU A 43 16.57 4.23 -11.45
N LEU A 44 15.44 4.02 -12.12
CA LEU A 44 14.44 5.06 -12.28
C LEU A 44 13.75 5.37 -10.94
N ILE A 45 13.45 4.33 -10.16
CA ILE A 45 12.83 4.49 -8.83
C ILE A 45 13.80 5.24 -7.91
N ILE A 46 15.07 4.82 -7.89
CA ILE A 46 16.14 5.45 -7.10
C ILE A 46 16.31 6.91 -7.53
N GLY A 47 16.41 7.17 -8.83
CA GLY A 47 16.61 8.51 -9.39
C GLY A 47 15.47 9.46 -9.06
N VAL A 48 14.23 9.03 -9.24
CA VAL A 48 13.03 9.83 -8.89
C VAL A 48 13.00 10.13 -7.40
N HIS A 49 13.28 9.13 -6.56
CA HIS A 49 13.29 9.34 -5.11
C HIS A 49 14.38 10.34 -4.69
N ARG A 50 15.61 10.16 -5.16
CA ARG A 50 16.74 11.05 -4.85
C ARG A 50 16.53 12.48 -5.36
N ALA A 51 15.97 12.63 -6.56
CA ALA A 51 15.61 13.94 -7.08
C ALA A 51 14.54 14.61 -6.20
N THR A 52 13.50 13.87 -5.82
CA THR A 52 12.46 14.40 -4.92
C THR A 52 13.03 14.77 -3.55
N GLU A 53 13.91 13.93 -3.00
CA GLU A 53 14.61 14.19 -1.75
C GLU A 53 15.43 15.48 -1.83
N HIS A 54 16.20 15.66 -2.91
CA HIS A 54 17.01 16.85 -3.12
C HIS A 54 16.18 18.14 -3.16
N GLU A 55 15.05 18.11 -3.86
CA GLU A 55 14.18 19.27 -4.04
C GLU A 55 13.33 19.61 -2.81
N THR A 56 13.03 18.61 -1.96
CA THR A 56 11.99 18.75 -0.92
C THR A 56 12.49 18.56 0.51
N GLY A 57 13.67 17.95 0.68
CA GLY A 57 14.30 17.70 1.96
C GLY A 57 13.33 17.02 2.95
N LYS A 58 13.10 17.65 4.10
CA LYS A 58 12.24 17.10 5.17
C LYS A 58 10.78 16.90 4.76
N ALA A 59 10.31 17.51 3.68
CA ALA A 59 8.94 17.32 3.18
C ALA A 59 8.76 16.04 2.36
N LEU A 60 9.84 15.32 2.02
CA LEU A 60 9.81 14.10 1.22
C LEU A 60 8.78 13.06 1.72
N PRO A 61 8.68 12.73 3.03
CA PRO A 61 7.71 11.76 3.52
C PRO A 61 6.25 12.15 3.20
N LEU A 62 5.91 13.43 3.37
CA LEU A 62 4.57 13.94 3.08
C LEU A 62 4.26 13.87 1.59
N ILE A 63 5.21 14.27 0.74
CA ILE A 63 5.05 14.27 -0.72
C ILE A 63 4.90 12.84 -1.24
N MET A 64 5.78 11.93 -0.81
CA MET A 64 5.73 10.52 -1.23
C MET A 64 4.45 9.83 -0.75
N THR A 65 3.97 10.15 0.46
CA THR A 65 2.66 9.68 0.94
C THR A 65 1.54 10.22 0.05
N GLY A 66 1.55 11.51 -0.29
CA GLY A 66 0.55 12.11 -1.19
C GLY A 66 0.53 11.47 -2.58
N CYS A 67 1.71 11.23 -3.16
CA CYS A 67 1.85 10.47 -4.42
C CYS A 67 1.26 9.06 -4.29
N GLY A 68 1.57 8.37 -3.18
CA GLY A 68 1.01 7.06 -2.84
C GLY A 68 -0.51 7.06 -2.77
N ARG A 69 -1.11 8.08 -2.13
CA ARG A 69 -2.57 8.21 -2.01
C ARG A 69 -3.23 8.39 -3.38
N GLN A 70 -2.73 9.32 -4.20
CA GLN A 70 -3.24 9.52 -5.55
C GLN A 70 -3.09 8.27 -6.43
N TRP A 71 -1.97 7.56 -6.29
CA TRP A 71 -1.75 6.31 -6.99
C TRP A 71 -2.72 5.22 -6.50
N GLY A 72 -2.88 5.04 -5.20
CA GLY A 72 -3.81 4.08 -4.59
C GLY A 72 -5.25 4.33 -5.00
N GLU A 73 -5.71 5.58 -5.08
CA GLU A 73 -7.05 5.93 -5.58
C GLU A 73 -7.26 5.53 -7.05
N ARG A 74 -6.23 5.62 -7.89
CA ARG A 74 -6.32 5.15 -9.28
C ARG A 74 -6.28 3.63 -9.33
N LEU A 75 -5.47 3.01 -8.48
CA LEU A 75 -5.32 1.57 -8.41
C LEU A 75 -6.59 0.88 -7.92
N VAL A 76 -7.26 1.42 -6.91
CA VAL A 76 -8.53 0.87 -6.41
C VAL A 76 -9.67 1.02 -7.42
N ARG A 77 -9.74 2.13 -8.18
CA ARG A 77 -10.70 2.26 -9.30
C ARG A 77 -10.45 1.23 -10.40
N ARG A 78 -9.18 1.00 -10.73
CA ARG A 78 -8.79 -0.09 -11.62
C ARG A 78 -9.20 -1.44 -11.02
N TRP A 79 -8.92 -1.67 -9.75
CA TRP A 79 -9.25 -2.92 -9.07
C TRP A 79 -10.75 -3.19 -9.05
N GLU A 80 -11.60 -2.20 -8.78
CA GLU A 80 -13.06 -2.34 -8.87
C GLU A 80 -13.50 -2.82 -10.27
N GLN A 81 -12.86 -2.35 -11.34
CA GLN A 81 -13.12 -2.78 -12.72
C GLN A 81 -12.63 -4.21 -12.96
N GLU A 82 -11.40 -4.55 -12.54
CA GLU A 82 -10.84 -5.89 -12.67
C GLU A 82 -11.65 -6.91 -11.88
N TRP A 83 -12.05 -6.56 -10.66
CA TRP A 83 -12.89 -7.35 -9.77
C TRP A 83 -14.25 -7.63 -10.41
N THR A 84 -14.95 -6.58 -10.87
CA THR A 84 -16.28 -6.74 -11.47
C THR A 84 -16.22 -7.55 -12.76
N HIS A 85 -15.19 -7.33 -13.58
CA HIS A 85 -14.96 -8.12 -14.80
C HIS A 85 -14.75 -9.60 -14.50
N PHE A 86 -14.00 -9.91 -13.44
CA PHE A 86 -13.58 -11.27 -13.12
C PHE A 86 -14.62 -12.05 -12.30
N TYR A 87 -15.19 -11.44 -11.26
CA TYR A 87 -16.12 -12.10 -10.33
C TYR A 87 -17.59 -11.86 -10.65
N GLY A 88 -17.91 -10.89 -11.53
CA GLY A 88 -19.29 -10.62 -11.95
C GLY A 88 -20.16 -9.90 -10.90
N HIS A 89 -19.57 -9.38 -9.82
CA HIS A 89 -20.25 -8.57 -8.81
C HIS A 89 -19.35 -7.42 -8.33
N ALA A 90 -19.88 -6.48 -7.54
CA ALA A 90 -19.11 -5.33 -7.09
C ALA A 90 -18.08 -5.72 -6.01
N LEU A 91 -16.97 -4.98 -5.95
CA LEU A 91 -15.98 -5.13 -4.87
C LEU A 91 -16.58 -4.82 -3.50
N ALA A 92 -17.58 -3.94 -3.43
CA ALA A 92 -18.31 -3.62 -2.20
C ALA A 92 -19.08 -4.83 -1.62
N ASP A 93 -19.37 -5.84 -2.46
CA ASP A 93 -20.00 -7.09 -2.02
C ASP A 93 -18.96 -8.14 -1.57
N ALA A 94 -17.67 -7.83 -1.69
CA ALA A 94 -16.59 -8.72 -1.26
C ALA A 94 -16.43 -8.70 0.26
N ASP A 95 -16.14 -9.85 0.85
CA ASP A 95 -15.73 -9.90 2.24
C ASP A 95 -14.31 -9.35 2.44
N PHE A 96 -14.00 -9.00 3.68
CA PHE A 96 -12.70 -8.43 4.04
C PHE A 96 -11.53 -9.40 3.78
N THR A 97 -11.75 -10.71 3.92
CA THR A 97 -10.74 -11.72 3.64
C THR A 97 -10.33 -11.71 2.18
N ALA A 98 -11.29 -11.52 1.27
CA ALA A 98 -11.02 -11.40 -0.14
C ALA A 98 -10.25 -10.11 -0.44
N PHE A 99 -10.62 -8.98 0.17
CA PHE A 99 -9.86 -7.72 0.08
C PHE A 99 -8.39 -7.91 0.52
N GLU A 100 -8.17 -8.49 1.71
CA GLU A 100 -6.86 -8.72 2.30
C GLU A 100 -6.01 -9.68 1.45
N THR A 101 -6.59 -10.79 1.00
CA THR A 101 -5.89 -11.75 0.13
C THR A 101 -5.47 -11.12 -1.19
N TRP A 102 -6.33 -10.32 -1.81
CA TRP A 102 -6.03 -9.65 -3.07
C TRP A 102 -4.94 -8.61 -2.93
N LEU A 103 -5.00 -7.82 -1.87
CA LEU A 103 -3.99 -6.81 -1.57
C LEU A 103 -2.61 -7.46 -1.38
N ARG A 104 -2.54 -8.59 -0.65
CA ARG A 104 -1.32 -9.39 -0.52
C ARG A 104 -0.80 -9.89 -1.86
N LEU A 105 -1.65 -10.54 -2.67
CA LEU A 105 -1.27 -11.08 -3.97
C LEU A 105 -0.83 -9.99 -4.96
N LEU A 106 -1.44 -8.80 -4.90
CA LEU A 106 -1.04 -7.65 -5.67
C LEU A 106 0.41 -7.24 -5.35
N PHE A 107 0.73 -7.08 -4.06
CA PHE A 107 2.09 -6.71 -3.63
C PHE A 107 3.14 -7.72 -4.08
N GLU A 108 2.85 -9.01 -3.94
CA GLU A 108 3.75 -10.08 -4.37
C GLU A 108 3.93 -10.08 -5.89
N HIS A 109 2.83 -10.02 -6.63
CA HIS A 109 2.86 -10.08 -8.09
C HIS A 109 3.57 -8.88 -8.73
N GLN A 110 3.41 -7.69 -8.14
CA GLN A 110 4.08 -6.48 -8.62
C GLN A 110 5.55 -6.38 -8.16
N GLY A 111 6.04 -7.34 -7.37
CA GLY A 111 7.40 -7.36 -6.87
C GLY A 111 7.67 -6.29 -5.80
N TRP A 112 6.63 -5.84 -5.08
CA TRP A 112 6.74 -4.79 -4.06
C TRP A 112 7.15 -5.32 -2.68
N GLY A 113 6.87 -6.61 -2.42
CA GLY A 113 7.19 -7.31 -1.19
C GLY A 113 6.06 -8.24 -0.76
N HIS A 114 6.11 -8.71 0.48
CA HIS A 114 5.08 -9.53 1.10
C HIS A 114 4.33 -8.71 2.13
N LEU A 115 3.08 -8.36 1.81
CA LEU A 115 2.22 -7.55 2.66
C LEU A 115 1.27 -8.46 3.46
N GLU A 116 1.21 -8.24 4.76
CA GLU A 116 0.32 -8.93 5.69
C GLU A 116 -0.44 -7.90 6.51
N LEU A 117 -1.73 -8.14 6.72
CA LEU A 117 -2.52 -7.41 7.71
C LEU A 117 -2.39 -8.12 9.06
N GLU A 118 -2.06 -7.36 10.09
CA GLU A 118 -1.92 -7.88 11.44
C GLU A 118 -3.09 -7.47 12.32
N PHE A 119 -3.67 -8.47 12.97
CA PHE A 119 -4.76 -8.29 13.89
C PHE A 119 -4.24 -8.06 15.31
N GLY A 120 -4.90 -7.18 16.06
CA GLY A 120 -4.63 -6.91 17.47
C GLY A 120 -4.75 -5.44 17.87
N LEU A 121 -4.96 -4.52 16.93
CA LEU A 121 -5.15 -3.09 17.22
C LEU A 121 -6.52 -2.56 16.79
N GLU A 122 -7.41 -3.45 16.30
CA GLU A 122 -8.70 -3.06 15.71
C GLU A 122 -9.61 -2.44 16.77
N ASP A 123 -9.61 -3.00 17.99
CA ASP A 123 -10.35 -2.47 19.14
C ASP A 123 -9.87 -1.06 19.55
N GLU A 124 -8.66 -0.67 19.12
CA GLU A 124 -8.10 0.68 19.33
C GLU A 124 -8.41 1.62 18.14
N GLY A 125 -9.10 1.13 17.10
CA GLY A 125 -9.40 1.86 15.87
C GLY A 125 -8.20 1.99 14.92
N LEU A 126 -7.26 1.05 14.98
CA LEU A 126 -6.04 1.04 14.17
C LEU A 126 -5.96 -0.25 13.35
N LEU A 127 -5.40 -0.17 12.14
CA LEU A 127 -5.01 -1.35 11.35
C LEU A 127 -3.49 -1.34 11.18
N GLU A 128 -2.82 -2.46 11.46
CA GLU A 128 -1.39 -2.62 11.23
C GLU A 128 -1.14 -3.46 9.98
N PHE A 129 -0.37 -2.92 9.04
CA PHE A 129 0.17 -3.68 7.92
C PHE A 129 1.66 -3.91 8.11
N ARG A 130 2.12 -5.13 7.83
CA ARG A 130 3.54 -5.50 7.79
C ARG A 130 3.96 -5.81 6.38
N LEU A 131 5.01 -5.15 5.92
CA LEU A 131 5.62 -5.41 4.61
C LEU A 131 7.03 -5.95 4.81
N ARG A 132 7.26 -7.17 4.34
CA ARG A 132 8.59 -7.79 4.28
C ARG A 132 9.15 -7.72 2.88
N ARG A 133 10.46 -7.69 2.74
CA ARG A 133 11.17 -7.60 1.45
C ARG A 133 10.67 -6.41 0.62
N SER A 134 10.45 -5.27 1.26
CA SER A 134 9.99 -4.05 0.59
C SER A 134 10.98 -3.64 -0.50
N VAL A 135 10.46 -3.44 -1.71
CA VAL A 135 11.27 -2.94 -2.83
C VAL A 135 11.89 -1.58 -2.50
N PHE A 136 11.14 -0.68 -1.85
CA PHE A 136 11.65 0.64 -1.48
C PHE A 136 12.69 0.56 -0.37
N ALA A 137 12.49 -0.30 0.65
CA ALA A 137 13.48 -0.47 1.71
C ALA A 137 14.82 -1.00 1.16
N ARG A 138 14.77 -1.92 0.18
CA ARG A 138 15.95 -2.45 -0.51
C ARG A 138 16.63 -1.40 -1.39
N LEU A 139 15.87 -0.70 -2.24
CA LEU A 139 16.42 0.24 -3.22
C LEU A 139 16.94 1.53 -2.58
N LEU A 140 16.38 1.92 -1.44
CA LEU A 140 16.70 3.17 -0.74
C LEU A 140 17.48 2.92 0.55
N ALA A 141 18.32 1.87 0.55
CA ALA A 141 19.15 1.48 1.69
C ALA A 141 20.05 2.62 2.20
N ASP A 142 20.54 3.47 1.29
CA ASP A 142 21.45 4.57 1.60
C ASP A 142 20.75 5.91 1.90
N SER A 143 19.41 5.94 1.94
CA SER A 143 18.69 7.19 2.20
C SER A 143 18.98 7.68 3.65
N PRO A 144 18.76 8.96 4.01
CA PRO A 144 19.01 9.45 5.36
C PRO A 144 17.80 9.35 6.32
N PHE A 145 16.61 9.00 5.84
CA PHE A 145 15.37 8.94 6.64
C PHE A 145 15.15 7.60 7.38
N ASP A 146 14.63 7.55 8.60
CA ASP A 146 14.43 6.24 9.25
C ASP A 146 13.36 5.34 8.58
N THR A 147 12.52 5.93 7.73
CA THR A 147 11.45 5.27 6.97
C THR A 147 11.50 5.75 5.52
N VAL A 148 11.17 4.88 4.57
CA VAL A 148 11.32 5.17 3.12
C VAL A 148 10.18 4.62 2.25
N CYS A 149 9.28 3.81 2.82
CA CYS A 149 8.15 3.21 2.13
C CYS A 149 6.90 4.09 2.18
N HIS A 150 7.06 5.41 2.29
CA HIS A 150 5.96 6.39 2.42
C HIS A 150 4.92 6.29 1.30
N ILE A 151 5.35 5.94 0.08
CA ILE A 151 4.43 5.74 -1.04
C ILE A 151 3.46 4.58 -0.79
N PHE A 152 3.88 3.53 -0.07
CA PHE A 152 3.00 2.44 0.35
C PHE A 152 2.09 2.86 1.49
N ALA A 153 2.53 3.73 2.40
CA ALA A 153 1.62 4.31 3.40
C ALA A 153 0.45 5.04 2.72
N GLY A 154 0.75 5.91 1.75
CA GLY A 154 -0.29 6.61 0.99
C GLY A 154 -1.22 5.67 0.21
N LEU A 155 -0.65 4.65 -0.44
CA LEU A 155 -1.42 3.65 -1.18
C LEU A 155 -2.34 2.84 -0.25
N LEU A 156 -1.84 2.40 0.90
CA LEU A 156 -2.63 1.70 1.92
C LEU A 156 -3.76 2.58 2.44
N ALA A 157 -3.49 3.85 2.77
CA ALA A 157 -4.50 4.82 3.20
C ALA A 157 -5.64 4.96 2.17
N ALA A 158 -5.31 5.06 0.89
CA ALA A 158 -6.32 5.17 -0.17
C ALA A 158 -7.19 3.90 -0.28
N MET A 159 -6.57 2.71 -0.25
CA MET A 159 -7.29 1.45 -0.39
C MET A 159 -8.18 1.17 0.82
N THR A 160 -7.66 1.36 2.04
CA THR A 160 -8.43 1.16 3.26
C THR A 160 -9.56 2.17 3.38
N SER A 161 -9.35 3.44 2.98
CA SER A 161 -10.42 4.44 2.98
C SER A 161 -11.58 4.05 2.07
N ARG A 162 -11.27 3.47 0.90
CA ARG A 162 -12.29 3.00 -0.04
C ARG A 162 -13.05 1.79 0.50
N PHE A 163 -12.35 0.87 1.15
CA PHE A 163 -12.98 -0.32 1.73
C PHE A 163 -13.82 0.02 2.98
N ALA A 164 -13.33 0.90 3.84
CA ALA A 164 -14.02 1.32 5.07
C ALA A 164 -15.11 2.38 4.83
N GLU A 165 -15.27 2.86 3.59
CA GLU A 165 -16.16 3.97 3.23
C GLU A 165 -15.99 5.22 4.12
N THR A 166 -14.79 5.41 4.65
CA THR A 166 -14.44 6.43 5.64
C THR A 166 -13.05 6.95 5.30
N GLU A 167 -12.79 8.25 5.51
CA GLU A 167 -11.44 8.78 5.30
C GLU A 167 -10.48 8.22 6.36
N LEU A 168 -9.44 7.54 5.89
CA LEU A 168 -8.34 7.02 6.68
C LEU A 168 -7.01 7.53 6.12
N ASP A 169 -6.04 7.72 7.01
CA ASP A 169 -4.66 8.02 6.63
C ASP A 169 -3.73 6.92 7.17
N ALA A 170 -2.48 6.90 6.71
CA ALA A 170 -1.50 5.92 7.16
C ALA A 170 -0.09 6.48 7.28
N ILE A 171 0.68 5.95 8.22
CA ILE A 171 2.08 6.30 8.48
C ILE A 171 2.92 5.02 8.59
N GLU A 172 4.13 5.06 8.01
CA GLU A 172 5.16 4.05 8.28
C GLU A 172 5.85 4.40 9.61
N ILE A 173 5.82 3.50 10.58
CA ILE A 173 6.41 3.72 11.91
C ILE A 173 7.73 2.96 12.10
N ALA A 174 8.02 1.97 11.27
CA ALA A 174 9.26 1.20 11.27
C ALA A 174 9.57 0.73 9.84
N CYS A 175 10.86 0.57 9.50
CA CYS A 175 11.28 0.19 8.15
C CYS A 175 12.40 -0.86 8.18
N GLU A 176 12.36 -1.86 7.29
CA GLU A 176 13.44 -2.84 7.10
C GLU A 176 14.79 -2.17 6.82
N ARG A 177 14.73 -1.02 6.15
CA ARG A 177 15.91 -0.24 5.81
C ARG A 177 16.70 0.18 7.05
N SER A 178 16.01 0.52 8.14
CA SER A 178 16.62 0.94 9.41
C SER A 178 16.82 -0.22 10.38
N GLY A 179 16.83 -1.45 9.88
CA GLY A 179 17.10 -2.67 10.66
C GLY A 179 15.88 -3.29 11.34
N ALA A 180 14.67 -2.78 11.11
CA ALA A 180 13.45 -3.43 11.60
C ALA A 180 13.23 -4.79 10.89
N PRO A 181 12.55 -5.76 11.52
CA PRO A 181 12.28 -7.06 10.89
C PRO A 181 11.29 -7.01 9.71
N CYS A 182 10.53 -5.92 9.60
CA CYS A 182 9.61 -5.60 8.51
C CYS A 182 9.31 -4.10 8.53
N CYS A 183 8.79 -3.56 7.43
CA CYS A 183 8.20 -2.23 7.42
C CYS A 183 6.81 -2.30 8.05
N ARG A 184 6.49 -1.40 8.97
CA ARG A 184 5.22 -1.38 9.70
C ARG A 184 4.45 -0.11 9.35
N PHE A 185 3.23 -0.27 8.89
CA PHE A 185 2.32 0.83 8.59
C PHE A 185 1.12 0.78 9.52
N ILE A 186 0.76 1.92 10.09
CA ILE A 186 -0.46 2.05 10.88
C ILE A 186 -1.45 2.92 10.11
N VAL A 187 -2.65 2.40 9.90
CA VAL A 187 -3.79 3.11 9.33
C VAL A 187 -4.72 3.54 10.47
N ALA A 188 -5.14 4.79 10.46
CA ALA A 188 -6.06 5.36 11.45
C ALA A 188 -6.82 6.55 10.86
N VAL A 189 -7.70 7.17 11.64
CA VAL A 189 -8.31 8.45 11.28
C VAL A 189 -7.25 9.54 11.11
N PRO A 190 -7.44 10.49 10.17
CA PRO A 190 -6.41 11.48 9.80
C PRO A 190 -5.80 12.24 10.97
N GLU A 191 -6.60 12.62 11.97
CA GLU A 191 -6.16 13.44 13.10
C GLU A 191 -5.12 12.72 13.97
N ARG A 192 -5.23 11.38 14.09
CA ARG A 192 -4.24 10.56 14.83
C ARG A 192 -2.94 10.44 14.04
N VAL A 193 -3.05 10.23 12.73
CA VAL A 193 -1.90 10.10 11.85
C VAL A 193 -1.13 11.42 11.74
N GLU A 194 -1.82 12.55 11.64
CA GLU A 194 -1.22 13.89 11.64
C GLU A 194 -0.40 14.15 12.91
N SER A 195 -0.94 13.77 14.08
CA SER A 195 -0.21 13.85 15.35
C SER A 195 1.08 13.03 15.34
N ALA A 196 1.00 11.79 14.87
CA ALA A 196 2.16 10.91 14.79
C ALA A 196 3.19 11.42 13.76
N ARG A 197 2.75 11.98 12.63
CA ARG A 197 3.65 12.60 11.65
C ARG A 197 4.43 13.77 12.23
N ALA A 198 3.77 14.62 13.05
CA ALA A 198 4.45 15.72 13.72
C ALA A 198 5.58 15.21 14.63
N LEU A 199 5.32 14.16 15.42
CA LEU A 199 6.35 13.52 16.24
C LEU A 199 7.46 12.84 15.41
N ALA A 200 7.12 12.25 14.27
CA ALA A 200 8.10 11.63 13.38
C ALA A 200 9.09 12.65 12.81
N LEU A 201 8.64 13.88 12.52
CA LEU A 201 9.52 14.98 12.09
C LEU A 201 10.53 15.39 13.18
N ASP A 202 10.20 15.16 14.45
CA ASP A 202 11.05 15.40 15.61
C ASP A 202 11.93 14.19 15.98
N GLY A 203 11.89 13.11 15.19
CA GLY A 203 12.72 11.91 15.37
C GLY A 203 12.21 10.93 16.43
N ALA A 204 10.89 10.91 16.68
CA ALA A 204 10.28 9.95 17.59
C ALA A 204 10.48 8.48 17.13
N SER A 205 10.67 7.57 18.08
CA SER A 205 10.82 6.14 17.82
C SER A 205 9.50 5.48 17.41
N SER A 206 9.58 4.28 16.81
CA SER A 206 8.41 3.47 16.45
C SER A 206 7.43 3.27 17.62
N GLU A 207 7.95 3.06 18.84
CA GLU A 207 7.14 2.90 20.05
C GLU A 207 6.43 4.20 20.44
N GLN A 208 7.11 5.33 20.32
CA GLN A 208 6.53 6.65 20.61
C GLN A 208 5.43 7.00 19.60
N LEU A 209 5.66 6.71 18.31
CA LEU A 209 4.66 6.90 17.26
C LEU A 209 3.43 6.02 17.49
N LEU A 210 3.62 4.74 17.82
CA LEU A 210 2.50 3.85 18.13
C LEU A 210 1.74 4.31 19.38
N ALA A 211 2.45 4.73 20.43
CA ALA A 211 1.82 5.26 21.63
C ALA A 211 0.98 6.52 21.36
N GLU A 212 1.44 7.38 20.44
CA GLU A 212 0.67 8.55 19.98
C GLU A 212 -0.60 8.14 19.24
N LEU A 213 -0.51 7.17 18.32
CA LEU A 213 -1.64 6.67 17.54
C LEU A 213 -2.73 6.01 18.39
N ARG A 214 -2.35 5.44 19.55
CA ARG A 214 -3.28 4.83 20.51
C ARG A 214 -4.06 5.83 21.36
N LYS A 215 -3.67 7.10 21.38
CA LYS A 215 -4.39 8.10 22.17
C LYS A 215 -5.81 8.27 21.61
N PRO A 216 -6.86 8.18 22.45
CA PRO A 216 -8.22 8.47 22.01
C PRO A 216 -8.31 9.94 21.57
N ARG A 217 -9.04 10.18 20.48
CA ARG A 217 -9.39 11.50 19.97
C ARG A 217 -10.89 11.61 19.84
#